data_AF-A0A936FED9-F1
#
_entry.id   AF-A0A936FED9-F1
#
_cell.length_a   1.000
_cell.length_b   1.000
_cell.length_c   1.000
_cell.angle_alpha   90.00
_cell.angle_beta   90.00
_cell.angle_gamma   90.00
#
_symmetry.space_group_name_H-M   'P 1'
#
loop_
_entity.id
_entity.type
_entity.pdbx_description
1 polymer ?
#
loop_
_entity_poly.entity_id
_entity_poly.type
_entity_poly.pdbx_seq_one_letter_code
_entity_poly.pdbx_strand_id
1 'polypeptide(L)'
;MRAIELFRLRRVRDKPRAITEITTHAGLSPADARAFLHAAIGGDRPVLHLADDAAARVCIVALAPLGFVGRFAPAGNFDAPQRAQAAILAARHRLPAAVSDAIGALLLAGDWERALDHGLQHLRMHAPADDAERALLERTAIDVGLVAGVPGRA
;
A
#
# COMPACT_ATOMS: atom_id res chain seq x y z
N MET A 1 16.90 -3.72 -3.62
CA MET A 1 15.89 -3.83 -4.70
C MET A 1 14.59 -4.37 -4.12
N ARG A 2 13.46 -3.76 -4.46
CA ARG A 2 12.12 -4.14 -4.00
C ARG A 2 11.18 -4.36 -5.19
N ALA A 3 10.49 -5.49 -5.22
CA ALA A 3 9.44 -5.75 -6.19
C ALA A 3 8.07 -5.27 -5.68
N ILE A 4 7.29 -4.59 -6.52
CA ILE A 4 5.88 -4.29 -6.27
C ILE A 4 5.03 -4.86 -7.39
N GLU A 5 3.86 -5.36 -7.06
CA GLU A 5 2.82 -5.70 -8.03
C GLU A 5 1.77 -4.59 -8.07
N LEU A 6 1.29 -4.28 -9.27
CA LEU A 6 0.28 -3.25 -9.50
C LEU A 6 -1.01 -3.88 -10.05
N PHE A 7 -2.13 -3.40 -9.53
CA PHE A 7 -3.48 -3.81 -9.88
C PHE A 7 -4.31 -2.59 -10.25
N ARG A 8 -5.25 -2.78 -11.17
CA ARG A 8 -6.27 -1.77 -11.48
C ARG A 8 -7.49 -1.96 -10.58
N LEU A 9 -7.97 -0.88 -9.95
CA LEU A 9 -9.21 -0.91 -9.17
C LEU A 9 -10.45 -0.94 -10.07
N ARG A 10 -10.63 0.08 -10.93
CA ARG A 10 -11.78 0.19 -11.84
C ARG A 10 -11.50 1.02 -13.08
N ARG A 11 -10.97 2.23 -12.91
CA ARG A 11 -10.67 3.16 -14.00
C ARG A 11 -9.31 3.80 -13.76
N VAL A 12 -8.42 3.67 -14.74
CA VAL A 12 -7.16 4.41 -14.75
C VAL A 12 -7.44 5.84 -15.19
N ARG A 13 -7.00 6.79 -14.38
CA ARG A 13 -7.05 8.22 -14.67
C ARG A 13 -5.69 8.65 -15.19
N ASP A 14 -5.68 9.59 -16.13
CA ASP A 14 -4.46 10.25 -16.60
C ASP A 14 -3.31 9.28 -16.94
N LYS A 15 -3.51 8.48 -18.00
CA LYS A 15 -2.51 7.51 -18.48
C LYS A 15 -1.15 8.16 -18.75
N PRO A 16 -1.05 9.36 -19.35
CA PRO A 16 0.24 10.04 -19.53
C PRO A 16 0.97 10.23 -18.20
N ARG A 17 0.28 10.73 -17.17
CA ARG A 17 0.88 10.87 -15.85
C ARG A 17 1.33 9.54 -15.26
N ALA A 18 0.52 8.48 -15.37
CA ALA A 18 0.90 7.15 -14.89
C ALA A 18 2.20 6.64 -15.54
N ILE A 19 2.38 6.85 -16.85
CA ILE A 19 3.62 6.51 -17.57
C ILE A 19 4.79 7.31 -16.99
N THR A 20 4.62 8.61 -16.75
CA THR A 20 5.66 9.45 -16.15
C THR A 20 6.06 8.95 -14.77
N GLU A 21 5.11 8.65 -13.88
CA GLU A 21 5.42 8.13 -12.54
C GLU A 21 6.17 6.79 -12.60
N ILE A 22 5.75 5.88 -13.49
CA ILE A 22 6.43 4.59 -13.69
C ILE A 22 7.86 4.79 -14.20
N THR A 23 8.03 5.66 -15.20
CA THR A 23 9.35 5.98 -15.78
C THR A 23 10.27 6.57 -14.71
N THR A 24 9.79 7.56 -13.95
CA THR A 24 10.55 8.25 -12.91
C THR A 24 10.96 7.32 -11.77
N HIS A 25 10.04 6.49 -11.28
CA HIS A 25 10.30 5.68 -10.09
C HIS A 25 10.98 4.33 -10.38
N ALA A 26 10.64 3.69 -11.50
CA ALA A 26 11.20 2.39 -11.86
C ALA A 26 12.39 2.49 -12.83
N GLY A 27 12.75 3.69 -13.30
CA GLY A 27 13.84 3.89 -14.25
C GLY A 27 13.59 3.22 -15.61
N LEU A 28 12.33 2.90 -15.92
CA LEU A 28 11.94 2.27 -17.18
C LEU A 28 11.98 3.28 -18.33
N SER A 29 12.22 2.79 -19.54
CA SER A 29 12.01 3.63 -20.73
C SER A 29 10.52 3.98 -20.87
N PRO A 30 10.16 5.10 -21.52
CA PRO A 30 8.76 5.45 -21.77
C PRO A 30 7.98 4.37 -22.54
N ALA A 31 8.66 3.58 -23.38
CA ALA A 31 8.07 2.47 -24.12
C ALA A 31 7.73 1.30 -23.18
N ASP A 32 8.65 0.92 -22.31
CA ASP A 32 8.47 -0.16 -21.33
C ASP A 32 7.43 0.22 -20.27
N ALA A 33 7.44 1.47 -19.80
CA ALA A 33 6.43 2.01 -18.89
C ALA A 33 5.02 1.96 -19.50
N ARG A 34 4.90 2.22 -20.82
CA ARG A 34 3.63 2.09 -21.54
C ARG A 34 3.18 0.63 -21.67
N ALA A 35 4.10 -0.29 -21.99
CA ALA A 35 3.80 -1.72 -22.07
C ALA A 35 3.35 -2.26 -20.70
N PHE A 36 4.07 -1.89 -19.63
CA PHE A 36 3.72 -2.19 -18.26
C PHE A 36 2.31 -1.69 -17.90
N LEU A 37 2.02 -0.42 -18.21
CA LEU A 37 0.72 0.19 -17.95
C LEU A 37 -0.41 -0.55 -18.68
N HIS A 38 -0.17 -0.96 -19.93
CA HIS A 38 -1.16 -1.73 -20.70
C HIS A 38 -1.44 -3.10 -20.08
N ALA A 39 -0.41 -3.82 -19.62
CA ALA A 39 -0.59 -5.09 -18.90
C ALA A 39 -1.45 -4.88 -17.63
N ALA A 40 -1.11 -3.89 -16.80
CA ALA A 40 -1.87 -3.57 -15.59
C ALA A 40 -3.33 -3.18 -15.88
N ILE A 41 -3.58 -2.45 -16.98
CA ILE A 41 -4.95 -2.10 -17.42
C ILE A 41 -5.72 -3.32 -17.93
N GLY A 42 -5.03 -4.24 -18.59
CA GLY A 42 -5.54 -5.49 -19.14
C GLY A 42 -5.99 -6.51 -18.09
N GLY A 43 -5.68 -6.26 -16.81
CA GLY A 43 -6.02 -7.14 -15.69
C GLY A 43 -4.87 -8.04 -15.26
N ASP A 44 -3.72 -7.93 -15.91
CA ASP A 44 -2.50 -8.59 -15.44
C ASP A 44 -2.03 -7.95 -14.12
N ARG A 45 -1.11 -8.64 -13.46
CA ARG A 45 -0.44 -8.20 -12.22
C ARG A 45 1.05 -7.99 -12.50
N PRO A 46 1.41 -7.03 -13.36
CA PRO A 46 2.81 -6.86 -13.72
C PRO A 46 3.61 -6.36 -12.50
N VAL A 47 4.89 -6.74 -12.47
CA VAL A 47 5.80 -6.47 -11.36
C VAL A 47 6.82 -5.41 -11.74
N LEU A 48 6.93 -4.34 -10.96
CA LEU A 48 8.01 -3.36 -11.06
C LEU A 48 9.10 -3.67 -10.05
N HIS A 49 10.35 -3.48 -10.46
CA HIS A 49 11.52 -3.58 -9.59
C HIS A 49 12.06 -2.18 -9.31
N LEU A 50 12.11 -1.82 -8.03
CA LEU A 50 12.48 -0.51 -7.52
C LEU A 50 13.78 -0.63 -6.73
N ALA A 51 14.50 0.49 -6.57
CA ALA A 51 15.80 0.49 -5.89
C ALA A 51 15.73 -0.06 -4.46
N ASP A 52 14.73 0.39 -3.68
CA ASP A 52 14.54 0.01 -2.28
C ASP A 52 13.06 0.12 -1.84
N ASP A 53 12.80 -0.17 -0.57
CA ASP A 53 11.47 -0.11 0.03
C ASP A 53 10.88 1.31 0.07
N ALA A 54 11.71 2.35 0.18
CA ALA A 54 11.24 3.73 0.22
C ALA A 54 10.76 4.18 -1.17
N ALA A 55 11.56 3.92 -2.21
CA ALA A 55 11.20 4.16 -3.60
C ALA A 55 9.91 3.40 -3.99
N ALA A 56 9.78 2.15 -3.54
CA ALA A 56 8.57 1.35 -3.74
C ALA A 56 7.33 2.00 -3.14
N ARG A 57 7.40 2.46 -1.88
CA ARG A 57 6.27 3.15 -1.23
C ARG A 57 5.90 4.45 -1.93
N VAL A 58 6.90 5.26 -2.32
CA VAL A 58 6.66 6.50 -3.06
C VAL A 58 5.95 6.22 -4.39
N CYS A 59 6.40 5.21 -5.13
CA CYS A 59 5.78 4.80 -6.40
C CYS A 59 4.32 4.36 -6.20
N ILE A 60 4.04 3.53 -5.18
CA ILE A 60 2.68 3.09 -4.85
C ILE A 60 1.77 4.30 -4.55
N VAL A 61 2.24 5.23 -3.70
CA VAL A 61 1.48 6.42 -3.33
C VAL A 61 1.23 7.35 -4.51
N ALA A 62 2.20 7.51 -5.42
CA ALA A 62 2.05 8.33 -6.63
C ALA A 62 1.02 7.75 -7.61
N LEU A 63 0.95 6.43 -7.72
CA LEU A 63 0.04 5.72 -8.62
C LEU A 63 -1.38 5.54 -8.04
N ALA A 64 -1.52 5.52 -6.72
CA ALA A 64 -2.80 5.41 -6.02
C ALA A 64 -3.90 6.38 -6.52
N PRO A 65 -3.66 7.72 -6.60
CA PRO A 65 -4.68 8.67 -7.10
C PRO A 65 -5.02 8.48 -8.59
N LEU A 66 -4.20 7.75 -9.34
CA LEU A 66 -4.41 7.43 -10.76
C LEU A 66 -5.29 6.17 -10.95
N GLY A 67 -5.74 5.54 -9.87
CA GLY A 67 -6.67 4.40 -9.89
C GLY A 67 -5.98 3.03 -9.83
N PHE A 68 -4.72 3.00 -9.39
CA PHE A 68 -3.99 1.77 -9.12
C PHE A 68 -4.01 1.44 -7.63
N VAL A 69 -3.93 0.14 -7.34
CA VAL A 69 -3.44 -0.37 -6.05
C VAL A 69 -2.09 -0.99 -6.32
N GLY A 70 -1.11 -0.62 -5.51
CA GLY A 70 0.20 -1.26 -5.53
C GLY A 70 0.49 -1.84 -4.16
N ARG A 71 1.21 -2.96 -4.13
CA ARG A 71 1.72 -3.56 -2.90
C ARG A 71 3.03 -4.28 -3.18
N PHE A 72 3.76 -4.61 -2.13
CA PHE A 72 4.97 -5.42 -2.28
C PHE A 72 4.59 -6.79 -2.84
N ALA A 73 5.29 -7.21 -3.89
CA ALA A 73 5.02 -8.50 -4.52
C ALA A 73 5.28 -9.64 -3.53
N PRO A 74 4.47 -10.73 -3.54
CA PRO A 74 4.60 -11.86 -2.63
C PRO A 74 5.81 -12.76 -2.96
N ALA A 75 6.91 -12.19 -3.45
CA ALA A 75 8.14 -12.90 -3.75
C ALA A 75 9.06 -12.95 -2.51
N GLY A 76 9.66 -14.11 -2.26
CA GLY A 76 10.53 -14.33 -1.10
C GLY A 76 9.73 -14.51 0.21
N ASN A 77 10.16 -13.85 1.28
CA ASN A 77 9.58 -13.97 2.63
C ASN A 77 8.50 -12.90 2.94
N PHE A 78 7.91 -12.26 1.92
CA PHE A 78 6.92 -11.22 2.14
C PHE A 78 5.51 -11.81 2.28
N ASP A 79 5.00 -11.82 3.51
CA ASP A 79 3.63 -12.20 3.87
C ASP A 79 2.90 -10.96 4.39
N ALA A 80 1.88 -10.52 3.64
CA ALA A 80 1.10 -9.32 3.96
C ALA A 80 0.33 -9.44 5.30
N PRO A 81 -0.46 -10.51 5.55
CA PRO A 81 -1.03 -10.78 6.87
C PRO A 81 -0.02 -10.72 8.01
N GLN A 82 1.11 -11.43 7.87
CA GLN A 82 2.14 -11.48 8.91
C GLN A 82 2.76 -10.09 9.17
N ARG A 83 3.03 -9.34 8.09
CA ARG A 83 3.55 -7.97 8.14
C ARG A 83 2.59 -7.03 8.85
N ALA A 84 1.30 -7.09 8.50
CA ALA A 84 0.25 -6.28 9.12
C ALA A 84 0.13 -6.59 10.62
N GLN A 85 0.04 -7.87 10.98
CA GLN A 85 -0.06 -8.29 12.38
C GLN A 85 1.15 -7.87 13.21
N ALA A 86 2.36 -8.02 12.68
CA ALA A 86 3.58 -7.57 13.37
C ALA A 86 3.58 -6.06 13.63
N ALA A 87 3.14 -5.25 12.66
CA ALA A 87 3.06 -3.80 12.81
C ALA A 87 2.00 -3.37 13.83
N ILE A 88 0.81 -4.01 13.80
CA ILE A 88 -0.25 -3.79 14.79
C ILE A 88 0.24 -4.10 16.20
N LEU A 89 0.90 -5.25 16.40
CA LEU A 89 1.41 -5.67 17.71
C LEU A 89 2.48 -4.71 18.24
N ALA A 90 3.35 -4.17 17.37
CA ALA A 90 4.32 -3.15 17.75
C ALA A 90 3.65 -1.84 18.19
N ALA A 91 2.59 -1.42 17.49
CA ALA A 91 1.83 -0.21 17.80
C ALA A 91 0.86 -0.34 18.99
N ARG A 92 0.65 -1.56 19.53
CA ARG A 92 -0.42 -1.86 20.51
C ARG A 92 -0.45 -0.91 21.71
N HIS A 93 0.72 -0.48 22.17
CA HIS A 93 0.88 0.33 23.38
C HIS A 93 0.39 1.77 23.21
N ARG A 94 0.22 2.22 21.96
CA ARG A 94 -0.36 3.53 21.61
C ARG A 94 -1.89 3.48 21.45
N LEU A 95 -2.47 2.29 21.46
CA LEU A 95 -3.90 2.08 21.25
C LEU A 95 -4.62 1.93 22.59
N PRO A 96 -5.77 2.60 22.80
CA PRO A 96 -6.58 2.38 23.99
C PRO A 96 -7.15 0.95 24.00
N ALA A 97 -7.50 0.46 25.18
CA ALA A 97 -7.96 -0.92 25.39
C ALA A 97 -9.11 -1.31 24.45
N ALA A 98 -10.14 -0.45 24.34
CA ALA A 98 -11.29 -0.72 23.47
C ALA A 98 -10.92 -0.89 21.98
N VAL A 99 -9.93 -0.14 21.48
CA VAL A 99 -9.43 -0.27 20.10
C VAL A 99 -8.60 -1.54 19.97
N SER A 100 -7.78 -1.85 20.97
CA SER A 100 -6.98 -3.09 21.00
C SER A 100 -7.87 -4.34 21.00
N ASP A 101 -8.97 -4.34 21.77
CA ASP A 101 -9.92 -5.44 21.82
C ASP A 101 -10.63 -5.64 20.47
N ALA A 102 -11.06 -4.54 19.83
CA ALA A 102 -11.66 -4.59 18.50
C ALA A 102 -10.70 -5.14 17.43
N ILE A 103 -9.44 -4.68 17.46
CA ILE A 103 -8.37 -5.19 16.59
C ILE A 103 -8.12 -6.67 16.86
N GLY A 104 -8.04 -7.07 18.13
CA GLY A 104 -7.87 -8.47 18.53
C GLY A 104 -8.97 -9.37 17.98
N ALA A 105 -10.24 -8.94 18.08
CA ALA A 105 -11.37 -9.66 17.51
C ALA A 105 -11.26 -9.80 15.98
N LEU A 106 -10.86 -8.75 15.27
CA LEU A 106 -10.65 -8.78 13.81
C LEU A 106 -9.51 -9.74 13.43
N LEU A 107 -8.40 -9.73 14.17
CA LEU A 107 -7.28 -10.65 13.92
C LEU A 107 -7.68 -12.11 14.17
N LEU A 108 -8.46 -12.40 15.21
CA LEU A 108 -9.00 -13.75 15.48
C LEU A 108 -9.95 -14.22 14.37
N ALA A 109 -10.68 -13.30 13.75
CA ALA A 109 -11.51 -13.58 12.57
C ALA A 109 -10.71 -13.71 11.26
N GLY A 110 -9.39 -13.52 11.30
CA GLY A 110 -8.52 -13.52 10.12
C GLY A 110 -8.61 -12.23 9.27
N ASP A 111 -9.33 -11.21 9.75
CA ASP A 111 -9.56 -9.94 9.04
C ASP A 111 -8.47 -8.91 9.37
N TRP A 112 -7.24 -9.25 8.98
CA TRP A 112 -6.05 -8.42 9.24
C TRP A 112 -6.09 -7.07 8.53
N GLU A 113 -6.78 -6.98 7.38
CA GLU A 113 -6.94 -5.75 6.61
C GLU A 113 -7.73 -4.72 7.41
N ARG A 114 -8.91 -5.11 7.92
CA ARG A 114 -9.71 -4.24 8.79
C ARG A 114 -9.02 -3.97 10.12
N ALA A 115 -8.30 -4.95 10.68
CA ALA A 115 -7.55 -4.74 11.91
C ALA A 115 -6.50 -3.63 11.75
N LEU A 116 -5.75 -3.66 10.63
CA LEU A 116 -4.74 -2.64 10.32
C LEU A 116 -5.38 -1.28 10.05
N ASP A 117 -6.44 -1.23 9.25
CA ASP A 117 -7.15 0.02 8.95
C ASP A 117 -7.73 0.67 10.22
N HIS A 118 -8.31 -0.14 11.13
CA HIS A 118 -8.88 0.37 12.38
C HIS A 118 -7.82 0.98 13.31
N GLY A 119 -6.68 0.30 13.50
CA GLY A 119 -5.55 0.83 14.26
C GLY A 119 -4.97 2.10 13.63
N LEU A 120 -4.82 2.10 12.31
CA LEU A 120 -4.31 3.25 11.57
C LEU A 120 -5.25 4.46 11.66
N GLN A 121 -6.57 4.25 11.55
CA GLN A 121 -7.56 5.31 11.68
C GLN A 121 -7.48 5.97 13.05
N HIS A 122 -7.37 5.16 14.12
CA HIS A 122 -7.19 5.69 15.47
C HIS A 122 -5.94 6.57 15.58
N LEU A 123 -4.78 6.08 15.15
CA LEU A 123 -3.53 6.85 15.22
C LEU A 123 -3.58 8.13 14.37
N ARG A 124 -4.23 8.11 13.21
CA ARG A 124 -4.41 9.34 12.40
C ARG A 124 -5.21 10.42 13.10
N MET A 125 -6.18 10.06 13.94
CA MET A 125 -7.03 11.00 14.67
C MET A 125 -6.36 11.52 15.94
N HIS A 126 -5.49 10.73 16.57
CA HIS A 126 -5.01 11.00 17.93
C HIS A 126 -3.48 11.18 18.04
N ALA A 127 -2.72 10.87 16.99
CA ALA A 127 -1.27 11.02 16.96
C ALA A 127 -0.82 11.94 15.81
N PRO A 128 0.22 12.77 16.04
CA PRO A 128 0.77 13.64 15.00
C PRO A 128 1.44 12.82 13.89
N ALA A 129 1.73 13.45 12.75
CA ALA A 129 2.24 12.76 11.55
C ALA A 129 3.67 12.21 11.70
N ASP A 130 4.44 12.73 12.65
CA ASP A 130 5.79 12.30 13.00
C ASP A 130 5.84 11.20 14.06
N ASP A 131 4.67 10.77 14.57
CA ASP A 131 4.56 9.64 15.49
C ASP A 131 5.07 8.34 14.85
N ALA A 132 5.95 7.63 15.55
CA ALA A 132 6.67 6.49 15.00
C ALA A 132 5.74 5.31 14.70
N GLU A 133 4.78 5.03 15.58
CA GLU A 133 3.81 3.96 15.41
C GLU A 133 2.79 4.28 14.32
N ARG A 134 2.33 5.53 14.24
CA ARG A 134 1.51 5.99 13.13
C ARG A 134 2.25 5.79 11.81
N ALA A 135 3.50 6.27 11.71
CA ALA A 135 4.30 6.13 10.52
C ALA A 135 4.58 4.65 10.18
N LEU A 136 4.71 3.77 11.17
CA LEU A 136 4.83 2.33 10.98
C LEU A 136 3.56 1.73 10.37
N LEU A 137 2.38 2.04 10.91
CA LEU A 137 1.11 1.53 10.37
C LEU A 137 0.83 2.10 8.97
N GLU A 138 1.17 3.37 8.71
CA GLU A 138 1.03 3.99 7.39
C GLU A 138 1.93 3.31 6.35
N ARG A 139 3.21 3.10 6.66
CA ARG A 139 4.12 2.35 5.77
C ARG A 139 3.62 0.93 5.55
N THR A 140 3.12 0.28 6.59
CA THR A 140 2.61 -1.10 6.49
C THR A 140 1.37 -1.18 5.62
N ALA A 141 0.44 -0.22 5.75
CA ALA A 141 -0.73 -0.11 4.89
C ALA A 141 -0.36 0.07 3.41
N ILE A 142 0.71 0.80 3.10
CA ILE A 142 1.26 0.90 1.74
C ILE A 142 1.85 -0.45 1.31
N ASP A 143 2.72 -1.04 2.13
CA ASP A 143 3.43 -2.30 1.82
C ASP A 143 2.45 -3.42 1.44
N VAL A 144 1.32 -3.52 2.14
CA VAL A 144 0.32 -4.59 1.97
C VAL A 144 -0.82 -4.25 1.00
N GLY A 145 -0.87 -3.02 0.46
CA GLY A 145 -1.83 -2.62 -0.57
C GLY A 145 -3.17 -2.08 -0.06
N LEU A 146 -3.26 -1.64 1.20
CA LEU A 146 -4.46 -0.95 1.72
C LEU A 146 -4.56 0.51 1.28
N VAL A 147 -3.47 1.08 0.74
CA VAL A 147 -3.52 2.42 0.15
C VAL A 147 -4.11 2.34 -1.26
N ALA A 148 -5.43 2.44 -1.32
CA ALA A 148 -6.16 2.81 -2.51
C ALA A 148 -6.25 4.34 -2.58
N GLY A 149 -6.05 4.94 -3.76
CA GLY A 149 -6.38 6.34 -3.96
C GLY A 149 -7.82 6.60 -3.50
N VAL A 150 -8.08 7.73 -2.84
CA VAL A 150 -9.41 8.11 -2.38
C VAL A 150 -10.38 7.85 -3.54
N PRO A 151 -11.41 6.99 -3.39
CA PRO A 151 -12.41 6.82 -4.41
C PRO A 151 -13.13 8.16 -4.53
N GLY A 152 -12.67 9.00 -5.45
CA GLY A 152 -13.31 10.28 -5.74
C GLY A 152 -14.77 9.95 -6.01
N ARG A 153 -15.67 10.57 -5.22
CA ARG A 153 -17.11 10.45 -5.42
C ARG A 153 -17.40 10.59 -6.91
N ALA A 154 -18.09 9.58 -7.44
CA ALA A 154 -18.71 9.65 -8.75
C ALA A 154 -19.72 10.81 -8.78
#